data_AF-A0A5B7BPU9-F1
#
_entry.id   AF-A0A5B7BPU9-F1
#
_cell.length_a   1.000
_cell.length_b   1.000
_cell.length_c   1.000
_cell.angle_alpha   90.00
_cell.angle_beta   90.00
_cell.angle_gamma   90.00
#
_symmetry.space_group_name_H-M   'P 1'
#
loop_
_entity.id
_entity.type
_entity.pdbx_description
1 polymer ?
#
loop_
_entity_poly.entity_id
_entity_poly.type
_entity_poly.pdbx_seq_one_letter_code
_entity_poly.pdbx_strand_id
1 'polypeptide(L)'
;VEDLEKAGINVIQIDEAALREGLPLRKSEEAFYLEWAVHSFRITNCALLSVFREGVKYGAGIGPGVYDIHSPRIPSTEEIADRINKMLAVLETNILWVNPDCGLKTRKYAEVKPALKNMVAAAKLLRTQLASAK
;
A
#
# COMPACT_ATOMS: atom_id res chain seq x y z
N VAL A 1 4.55 -2.67 19.21
CA VAL A 1 3.52 -1.78 18.62
C VAL A 1 2.98 -0.84 19.68
N GLU A 2 2.44 -1.37 20.78
CA GLU A 2 1.88 -0.59 21.88
C GLU A 2 2.81 0.50 22.44
N ASP A 3 4.13 0.27 22.51
CA ASP A 3 5.06 1.30 23.01
C ASP A 3 5.17 2.50 22.06
N LEU A 4 5.05 2.29 20.75
CA LEU A 4 4.99 3.38 19.77
C LEU A 4 3.67 4.15 19.91
N GLU A 5 2.56 3.45 20.14
CA GLU A 5 1.26 4.09 20.39
C GLU A 5 1.27 4.91 21.68
N LYS A 6 1.83 4.38 22.78
CA LYS A 6 2.03 5.09 24.05
C LYS A 6 2.93 6.31 23.89
N ALA A 7 3.89 6.26 22.96
CA ALA A 7 4.73 7.39 22.60
C ALA A 7 4.03 8.41 21.67
N GLY A 8 2.76 8.19 21.31
CA GLY A 8 1.95 9.10 20.50
C GLY A 8 2.02 8.87 18.98
N ILE A 9 2.58 7.74 18.53
CA ILE A 9 2.63 7.38 17.11
C ILE A 9 1.28 6.76 16.69
N ASN A 10 0.55 7.46 15.82
CA ASN A 10 -0.81 7.08 15.40
C ASN A 10 -0.88 6.30 14.08
N VAL A 11 0.24 6.17 13.36
CA VAL A 11 0.35 5.41 12.10
C VAL A 11 1.57 4.52 12.20
N ILE A 12 1.36 3.21 12.25
CA ILE A 12 2.42 2.20 12.36
C ILE A 12 2.30 1.27 11.16
N GLN A 13 3.36 1.22 10.35
CA GLN A 13 3.46 0.29 9.22
C GLN A 13 4.19 -0.97 9.68
N ILE A 14 3.59 -2.13 9.43
CA ILE A 14 4.18 -3.45 9.65
C ILE A 14 4.35 -4.07 8.27
N ASP A 15 5.57 -4.46 7.92
CA ASP A 15 5.92 -4.97 6.60
C ASP A 15 6.27 -6.46 6.68
N GLU A 16 5.65 -7.25 5.81
CA GLU A 16 5.78 -8.72 5.74
C GLU A 16 6.37 -9.13 4.39
N ALA A 17 7.55 -8.56 4.06
CA ALA A 17 8.22 -8.74 2.78
C ALA A 17 8.47 -10.22 2.41
N ALA A 18 8.63 -11.09 3.41
CA ALA A 18 8.93 -12.52 3.24
C ALA A 18 7.70 -13.44 3.46
N LEU A 19 6.47 -12.91 3.54
CA LEU A 19 5.26 -13.72 3.80
C LEU A 19 5.07 -14.89 2.83
N ARG A 20 5.54 -14.75 1.58
CA ARG A 20 5.43 -15.82 0.57
C ARG A 20 6.66 -16.72 0.50
N GLU A 21 7.78 -16.34 1.09
CA GLU A 21 9.02 -17.11 1.05
C GLU A 21 8.93 -18.39 1.88
N GLY A 22 8.14 -18.38 2.96
CA GLY A 22 7.90 -19.54 3.81
C GLY A 22 6.79 -20.47 3.31
N LEU A 23 6.15 -20.16 2.17
CA LEU A 23 5.00 -20.93 1.68
C LEU A 23 5.44 -22.35 1.30
N PRO A 24 4.84 -23.41 1.87
CA PRO A 24 5.17 -24.79 1.52
C PRO A 24 5.00 -25.06 0.03
N LEU A 25 5.92 -25.83 -0.56
CA LEU A 25 5.83 -26.23 -1.97
C LEU A 25 4.62 -27.14 -2.25
N ARG A 26 4.11 -27.82 -1.21
CA ARG A 26 2.94 -28.68 -1.28
C ARG A 26 1.68 -27.86 -1.01
N LYS A 27 0.81 -27.78 -2.01
CA LYS A 27 -0.50 -27.09 -1.90
C LYS A 27 -1.33 -27.51 -0.69
N SER A 28 -1.24 -28.79 -0.29
CA SER A 28 -1.96 -29.31 0.87
C SER A 28 -1.49 -28.73 2.21
N GLU A 29 -0.28 -28.16 2.27
CA GLU A 29 0.33 -27.59 3.48
C GLU A 29 0.23 -26.06 3.52
N GLU A 30 -0.12 -25.41 2.39
CA GLU A 30 -0.23 -23.95 2.28
C GLU A 30 -1.27 -23.35 3.24
N ALA A 31 -2.44 -23.99 3.39
CA ALA A 31 -3.51 -23.49 4.26
C ALA A 31 -3.06 -23.39 5.72
N PHE A 32 -2.38 -24.43 6.22
CA PHE A 32 -1.84 -24.44 7.58
C PHE A 32 -0.79 -23.35 7.77
N TYR A 33 0.10 -23.17 6.79
CA TYR A 33 1.10 -22.09 6.82
C TYR A 33 0.46 -20.71 6.90
N LEU A 34 -0.48 -20.42 5.99
CA LEU A 34 -1.12 -19.12 5.90
C LEU A 34 -1.95 -18.80 7.14
N GLU A 35 -2.57 -19.80 7.76
CA GLU A 35 -3.33 -19.64 9.01
C GLU A 35 -2.44 -19.06 10.13
N TRP A 36 -1.33 -19.73 10.46
CA TRP A 36 -0.48 -19.27 11.56
C TRP A 36 0.30 -18.01 11.18
N ALA A 37 0.69 -17.83 9.91
CA ALA A 37 1.43 -16.65 9.47
C ALA A 37 0.57 -15.39 9.58
N VAL A 38 -0.68 -15.45 9.08
CA VAL A 38 -1.65 -14.34 9.22
C VAL A 38 -2.04 -14.14 10.68
N HIS A 39 -2.20 -15.21 11.46
CA HIS A 39 -2.45 -15.10 12.90
C HIS A 39 -1.31 -14.36 13.62
N SER A 40 -0.06 -14.69 13.30
CA SER A 40 1.12 -14.03 13.89
C SER A 40 1.11 -12.53 13.59
N PHE A 41 0.81 -12.14 12.35
CA PHE A 41 0.63 -10.73 11.99
C PHE A 41 -0.47 -10.07 12.83
N ARG A 42 -1.63 -10.73 13.02
CA ARG A 42 -2.73 -10.18 13.82
C ARG A 42 -2.37 -9.98 15.29
N ILE A 43 -1.57 -10.88 15.88
CA ILE A 43 -1.07 -10.75 17.26
C ILE A 43 -0.29 -9.44 17.43
N THR A 44 0.44 -9.00 16.39
CA THR A 44 1.25 -7.78 16.49
C THR A 44 0.43 -6.51 16.73
N ASN A 45 -0.86 -6.51 16.39
CA ASN A 45 -1.76 -5.35 16.49
C ASN A 45 -3.21 -5.77 16.86
N CYS A 46 -3.36 -6.42 18.03
CA CYS A 46 -4.58 -7.12 18.50
C CYS A 46 -5.91 -6.32 18.59
N ALA A 47 -5.98 -5.06 18.14
CA ALA A 47 -7.23 -4.33 18.07
C ALA A 47 -8.21 -4.84 16.97
N LEU A 48 -7.81 -5.78 16.11
CA LEU A 48 -8.53 -6.19 14.89
C LEU A 48 -9.00 -7.67 14.89
N LEU A 49 -9.40 -8.21 16.03
CA LEU A 49 -9.91 -9.60 16.10
C LEU A 49 -11.30 -9.79 15.45
N SER A 50 -12.07 -8.73 15.17
CA SER A 50 -13.49 -8.85 14.76
C SER A 50 -13.79 -8.80 13.25
N VAL A 51 -12.81 -8.66 12.35
CA VAL A 51 -13.10 -8.28 10.96
C VAL A 51 -12.84 -9.41 9.95
N PHE A 52 -13.46 -10.58 10.07
CA PHE A 52 -13.57 -11.50 8.92
C PHE A 52 -14.87 -12.33 8.95
N ARG A 53 -15.78 -12.03 7.99
CA ARG A 53 -16.82 -12.93 7.46
C ARG A 53 -16.78 -12.85 5.93
N GLU A 54 -16.98 -13.98 5.29
CA GLU A 54 -16.69 -14.28 3.87
C GLU A 54 -17.59 -13.53 2.86
N GLY A 55 -17.07 -13.34 1.62
CA GLY A 55 -17.74 -12.67 0.49
C GLY A 55 -17.02 -11.42 -0.03
N VAL A 56 -15.67 -11.46 -0.09
CA VAL A 56 -14.72 -10.34 0.07
C VAL A 56 -15.07 -9.04 -0.65
N LYS A 57 -15.68 -8.10 0.09
CA LYS A 57 -15.55 -6.66 -0.14
C LYS A 57 -14.37 -6.17 0.70
N TYR A 58 -13.25 -5.80 0.07
CA TYR A 58 -12.10 -5.23 0.79
C TYR A 58 -12.45 -3.81 1.24
N GLY A 59 -12.82 -3.64 2.52
CA GLY A 59 -13.27 -2.38 3.10
C GLY A 59 -12.19 -1.55 3.80
N ALA A 60 -10.92 -1.88 3.59
CA ALA A 60 -9.78 -1.21 4.20
C ALA A 60 -8.99 -0.39 3.17
N GLY A 61 -8.08 0.47 3.65
CA GLY A 61 -7.18 1.22 2.77
C GLY A 61 -6.27 0.32 1.93
N ILE A 62 -6.01 0.71 0.68
CA ILE A 62 -5.10 0.03 -0.24
C ILE A 62 -4.27 1.06 -1.02
N GLY A 63 -2.98 0.78 -1.23
CA GLY A 63 -2.06 1.68 -1.92
C GLY A 63 -1.15 0.94 -2.91
N PRO A 64 -1.66 0.55 -4.10
CA PRO A 64 -0.82 -0.02 -5.14
C PRO A 64 0.20 1.03 -5.60
N GLY A 65 1.46 0.61 -5.78
CA GLY A 65 2.54 1.51 -6.15
C GLY A 65 2.36 2.19 -7.51
N VAL A 66 2.66 3.49 -7.58
CA VAL A 66 2.56 4.29 -8.83
C VAL A 66 3.93 4.73 -9.37
N TYR A 67 5.00 4.41 -8.65
CA TYR A 67 6.36 4.79 -8.98
C TYR A 67 7.28 3.57 -8.83
N ASP A 68 7.76 3.07 -9.96
CA ASP A 68 8.78 2.03 -10.05
C ASP A 68 10.10 2.52 -9.46
N ILE A 69 10.33 2.16 -8.21
CA ILE A 69 11.53 2.51 -7.46
C ILE A 69 12.74 1.71 -7.89
N HIS A 70 12.61 0.70 -8.76
CA HIS A 70 13.75 -0.09 -9.28
C HIS A 70 14.37 0.56 -10.52
N SER A 71 13.70 1.54 -11.12
CA SER A 71 14.21 2.37 -12.21
C SER A 71 14.77 3.71 -11.71
N PRO A 72 15.89 4.21 -12.28
CA PRO A 72 16.37 5.58 -12.02
C PRO A 72 15.54 6.64 -12.78
N ARG A 73 14.61 6.23 -13.64
CA ARG A 73 13.76 7.14 -14.42
C ARG A 73 12.82 7.91 -13.51
N ILE A 74 12.71 9.21 -13.76
CA ILE A 74 11.72 10.07 -13.09
C ILE A 74 10.41 9.98 -13.89
N PRO A 75 9.33 9.39 -13.34
CA PRO A 75 8.03 9.38 -14.01
C PRO A 75 7.43 10.80 -14.05
N SER A 76 6.72 11.12 -15.13
CA SER A 76 6.03 12.41 -15.26
C SER A 76 4.74 12.45 -14.41
N THR A 77 4.20 13.65 -14.20
CA THR A 77 2.93 13.84 -13.47
C THR A 77 1.78 13.14 -14.21
N GLU A 78 1.79 13.19 -15.53
CA GLU A 78 0.77 12.62 -16.41
C GLU A 78 0.78 11.08 -16.36
N GLU A 79 1.97 10.47 -16.39
CA GLU A 79 2.11 9.01 -16.25
C GLU A 79 1.58 8.52 -14.90
N ILE A 80 1.85 9.25 -13.82
CA ILE A 80 1.35 8.90 -12.48
C ILE A 80 -0.18 9.09 -12.41
N ALA A 81 -0.69 10.20 -12.94
CA ALA A 81 -2.13 10.46 -12.95
C ALA A 81 -2.89 9.39 -13.76
N ASP A 82 -2.37 8.96 -14.91
CA ASP A 82 -2.94 7.86 -15.71
C ASP A 82 -2.97 6.54 -14.92
N ARG A 83 -1.89 6.21 -14.20
CA ARG A 83 -1.86 5.03 -13.31
C ARG A 83 -2.92 5.10 -12.22
N ILE A 84 -3.06 6.25 -11.55
CA ILE A 84 -4.06 6.42 -10.50
C ILE A 84 -5.47 6.29 -11.09
N ASN A 85 -5.74 6.88 -12.26
CA ASN A 85 -7.05 6.74 -12.93
C ASN A 85 -7.38 5.29 -13.27
N LYS A 86 -6.38 4.51 -13.74
CA LYS A 86 -6.55 3.06 -13.97
C LYS A 86 -6.87 2.31 -12.68
N MET A 87 -6.27 2.70 -11.55
CA MET A 87 -6.61 2.14 -10.24
C MET A 87 -8.02 2.51 -9.81
N LEU A 88 -8.43 3.77 -10.00
CA LEU A 88 -9.77 4.27 -9.68
C LEU A 88 -10.90 3.63 -10.52
N ALA A 89 -10.58 3.06 -11.68
CA ALA A 89 -11.53 2.29 -12.47
C ALA A 89 -11.91 0.94 -11.81
N VAL A 90 -11.11 0.47 -10.85
CA VAL A 90 -11.28 -0.83 -10.18
C VAL A 90 -11.51 -0.66 -8.67
N LEU A 91 -10.89 0.33 -8.04
CA LEU A 91 -10.89 0.55 -6.59
C LEU A 91 -11.77 1.74 -6.19
N GLU A 92 -12.43 1.63 -5.03
CA GLU A 92 -13.23 2.74 -4.50
C GLU A 92 -12.32 3.93 -4.13
N THR A 93 -12.74 5.15 -4.48
CA THR A 93 -11.93 6.38 -4.30
C THR A 93 -11.59 6.68 -2.84
N ASN A 94 -12.43 6.29 -1.89
CA ASN A 94 -12.30 6.55 -0.46
C ASN A 94 -11.26 5.65 0.24
N ILE A 95 -10.81 4.58 -0.41
CA ILE A 95 -9.83 3.63 0.17
C ILE A 95 -8.47 3.68 -0.52
N LEU A 96 -8.32 4.38 -1.64
CA LEU A 96 -7.08 4.42 -2.42
C LEU A 96 -6.06 5.39 -1.83
N TRP A 97 -4.85 4.88 -1.57
CA TRP A 97 -3.65 5.63 -1.24
C TRP A 97 -2.71 5.71 -2.46
N VAL A 98 -1.87 6.75 -2.49
CA VAL A 98 -0.87 6.95 -3.54
C VAL A 98 0.51 6.93 -2.90
N ASN A 99 1.32 5.93 -3.26
CA ASN A 99 2.66 5.70 -2.73
C ASN A 99 3.58 5.07 -3.80
N PRO A 100 4.91 5.07 -3.60
CA PRO A 100 5.84 4.32 -4.45
C PRO A 100 5.68 2.81 -4.30
N ASP A 101 6.31 2.05 -5.19
CA ASP A 101 6.29 0.58 -5.18
C ASP A 101 6.92 -0.03 -3.93
N CYS A 102 7.99 0.59 -3.40
CA CYS A 102 8.70 0.13 -2.21
C CYS A 102 9.52 1.28 -1.58
N GLY A 103 10.34 0.98 -0.58
CA GLY A 103 11.27 1.92 0.04
C GLY A 103 12.30 2.49 -0.94
N LEU A 104 12.69 3.75 -0.70
CA LEU A 104 13.55 4.53 -1.62
C LEU A 104 15.05 4.38 -1.33
N LYS A 105 15.45 3.41 -0.50
CA LYS A 105 16.82 3.25 0.01
C LYS A 105 17.87 3.15 -1.10
N THR A 106 17.51 2.58 -2.25
CA THR A 106 18.42 2.35 -3.37
C THR A 106 18.47 3.51 -4.36
N ARG A 107 17.70 4.58 -4.16
CA ARG A 107 17.57 5.73 -5.09
C ARG A 107 18.35 6.96 -4.61
N LYS A 108 18.67 7.85 -5.56
CA LYS A 108 19.37 9.11 -5.27
C LYS A 108 18.37 10.24 -5.07
N TYR A 109 18.71 11.22 -4.23
CA TYR A 109 17.86 12.40 -4.00
C TYR A 109 17.51 13.19 -5.27
N ALA A 110 18.41 13.22 -6.25
CA ALA A 110 18.17 13.88 -7.54
C ALA A 110 17.05 13.19 -8.36
N GLU A 111 16.82 11.89 -8.13
CA GLU A 111 15.75 11.10 -8.75
C GLU A 111 14.47 11.20 -7.90
N VAL A 112 14.61 10.99 -6.59
CA VAL A 112 13.49 10.89 -5.65
C VAL A 112 12.70 12.19 -5.52
N LYS A 113 13.38 13.33 -5.34
CA LYS A 113 12.70 14.61 -5.12
C LYS A 113 11.75 14.98 -6.27
N PRO A 114 12.17 14.98 -7.54
CA PRO A 114 11.25 15.28 -8.63
C PRO A 114 10.18 14.19 -8.82
N ALA A 115 10.50 12.90 -8.65
CA ALA A 115 9.50 11.83 -8.75
C ALA A 115 8.36 11.98 -7.72
N LEU A 116 8.70 12.22 -6.45
CA LEU A 116 7.70 12.46 -5.40
C LEU A 116 6.93 13.76 -5.61
N LYS A 117 7.58 14.80 -6.14
CA LYS A 117 6.90 16.06 -6.51
C LYS A 117 5.83 15.82 -7.57
N ASN A 118 6.15 15.05 -8.62
CA ASN A 118 5.21 14.68 -9.67
C ASN A 118 4.07 13.82 -9.12
N MET A 119 4.37 12.88 -8.22
CA MET A 119 3.37 12.04 -7.55
C MET A 119 2.35 12.85 -6.75
N VAL A 120 2.83 13.80 -5.95
CA VAL A 120 1.96 14.70 -5.18
C VAL A 120 1.16 15.62 -6.10
N ALA A 121 1.75 16.11 -7.19
CA ALA A 121 1.05 16.94 -8.18
C ALA A 121 -0.09 16.16 -8.85
N ALA A 122 0.14 14.91 -9.24
CA ALA A 122 -0.87 14.03 -9.83
C ALA A 122 -2.03 13.78 -8.85
N ALA A 123 -1.72 13.45 -7.58
CA ALA A 123 -2.75 13.25 -6.57
C ALA A 123 -3.59 14.53 -6.31
N LYS A 124 -2.95 15.71 -6.30
CA LYS A 124 -3.67 16.99 -6.17
C LYS A 124 -4.58 17.27 -7.36
N LEU A 125 -4.10 17.03 -8.58
CA LEU A 125 -4.88 17.20 -9.80
C LEU A 125 -6.17 16.37 -9.75
N LEU A 126 -6.04 15.08 -9.42
CA LEU A 126 -7.18 14.16 -9.36
C LEU A 126 -8.15 14.49 -8.23
N ARG A 127 -7.65 14.94 -7.06
CA ARG A 127 -8.51 15.43 -5.97
C ARG A 127 -9.38 16.60 -6.41
N THR A 128 -8.83 17.54 -7.17
CA THR A 128 -9.60 18.66 -7.72
C THR A 128 -10.66 18.17 -8.72
N GLN A 129 -10.30 17.25 -9.62
CA GLN A 129 -11.24 16.69 -10.59
C GLN A 129 -12.40 15.94 -9.93
N LEU A 130 -12.10 15.12 -8.92
CA LEU A 130 -13.11 14.38 -8.15
C LEU A 130 -13.99 15.28 -7.28
N ALA A 131 -13.47 16.42 -6.83
CA ALA A 131 -14.25 17.42 -6.11
C ALA A 131 -15.21 18.18 -7.03
N SER A 132 -14.79 18.51 -8.26
CA SER A 132 -15.63 19.18 -9.26
C SER A 132 -16.67 18.29 -9.92
N ALA A 133 -16.50 16.97 -9.85
CA ALA A 133 -17.43 15.98 -10.40
C ALA A 133 -18.53 15.56 -9.41
N LYS A 134 -18.50 16.08 -8.17
CA LYS A 134 -19.57 15.95 -7.17
C LYS A 134 -20.55 17.10 -7.28
#